data_AF-A0A293MU79-F1
#
_entry.id   AF-A0A293MU79-F1
#
_cell.length_a   1.000
_cell.length_b   1.000
_cell.length_c   1.000
_cell.angle_alpha   90.00
_cell.angle_beta   90.00
_cell.angle_gamma   90.00
#
_symmetry.space_group_name_H-M   'P 1'
#
loop_
_entity.id
_entity.type
_entity.pdbx_description
1 polymer ?
#
loop_
_entity_poly.entity_id
_entity_poly.type
_entity_poly.pdbx_seq_one_letter_code
_entity_poly.pdbx_strand_id
1 'polypeptide(L)'
;MRSIISLRSRMWLPFTISSRGKGPTGFDELRHLVKQGADFNKELAAIAQERAELEAAYGKGLVKLALRTSRAARDAFGTTSEAWLGVSEDMEREGELHRALSVALLQEVYRALRALHEAQAPVRKALEAAVER
;
A
#
# COMPACT_ATOMS: atom_id res chain seq x y z
N MET A 1 19.27 25.48 52.37
CA MET A 1 20.17 24.79 51.42
C MET A 1 19.67 23.36 51.21
N ARG A 2 19.78 22.84 49.97
CA ARG A 2 19.22 21.58 49.38
C ARG A 2 17.76 21.73 48.93
N SER A 3 17.33 21.41 47.71
CA SER A 3 17.95 21.09 46.42
C SER A 3 16.86 21.25 45.35
N ILE A 4 17.22 21.79 44.19
CA ILE A 4 16.51 21.60 42.91
C ILE A 4 16.66 20.13 42.51
N ILE A 5 15.58 19.45 42.09
CA ILE A 5 15.55 18.41 41.02
C ILE A 5 14.08 18.18 40.57
N SER A 6 13.84 18.58 39.32
CA SER A 6 13.03 17.94 38.26
C SER A 6 11.80 17.08 38.62
N LEU A 7 10.62 17.56 38.21
CA LEU A 7 9.46 16.75 37.86
C LEU A 7 8.99 17.08 36.44
N ARG A 8 9.83 16.76 35.44
CA ARG A 8 9.41 16.56 34.05
C ARG A 8 9.71 15.11 33.68
N SER A 9 8.68 14.27 33.61
CA SER A 9 8.57 13.12 32.68
C SER A 9 7.37 12.25 33.04
N ARG A 10 6.19 12.60 32.51
CA ARG A 10 5.07 11.66 32.36
C ARG A 10 4.47 11.80 30.97
N MET A 11 5.30 11.70 29.95
CA MET A 11 4.83 11.71 28.56
C MET A 11 5.64 10.79 27.66
N TRP A 12 6.26 9.75 28.22
CA TRP A 12 6.90 8.68 27.46
C TRP A 12 6.92 7.40 28.31
N LEU A 13 5.74 6.86 28.64
CA LEU A 13 5.69 5.42 28.90
C LEU A 13 5.36 4.78 27.56
N PRO A 14 6.23 3.91 27.02
CA PRO A 14 5.84 3.04 25.93
C PRO A 14 4.53 2.37 26.34
N PHE A 15 3.56 2.31 25.43
CA PHE A 15 2.45 1.39 25.57
C PHE A 15 3.02 -0.02 25.54
N THR A 16 3.53 -0.49 26.68
CA THR A 16 3.89 -1.88 26.86
C THR A 16 2.59 -2.63 26.76
N ILE A 17 2.49 -3.59 25.81
CA ILE A 17 1.47 -4.62 25.86
C ILE A 17 1.78 -5.44 27.13
N SER A 18 1.45 -4.89 28.28
CA SER A 18 1.45 -5.60 29.55
C SER A 18 0.22 -6.46 29.47
N SER A 19 0.45 -7.71 29.05
CA SER A 19 -0.55 -8.76 29.11
C SER A 19 -1.15 -8.75 30.51
N ARG A 20 -2.39 -8.27 30.62
CA ARG A 20 -3.22 -8.47 31.81
C ARG A 20 -3.60 -9.95 31.99
N GLY A 21 -3.12 -10.85 31.12
CA GLY A 21 -3.07 -12.30 31.33
C GLY A 21 -1.67 -12.76 31.73
N LYS A 22 -1.44 -12.96 33.03
CA LYS A 22 -0.29 -13.73 33.53
C LYS A 22 -0.64 -15.23 33.38
N GLY A 23 -0.17 -15.88 32.32
CA GLY A 23 -0.35 -17.32 32.10
C GLY A 23 -0.23 -17.74 30.63
N PRO A 24 -0.33 -19.05 30.32
CA PRO A 24 -0.26 -19.62 28.96
C PRO A 24 -1.16 -18.88 27.95
N THR A 25 -2.31 -18.40 28.42
CA THR A 25 -3.31 -17.65 27.65
C THR A 25 -2.81 -16.32 27.08
N GLY A 26 -1.93 -15.61 27.77
CA GLY A 26 -1.42 -14.31 27.29
C GLY A 26 -0.47 -14.45 26.10
N PHE A 27 0.31 -15.52 26.04
CA PHE A 27 1.18 -15.80 24.90
C PHE A 27 0.36 -16.26 23.69
N ASP A 28 -0.64 -17.13 23.89
CA ASP A 28 -1.52 -17.60 22.81
C ASP A 28 -2.31 -16.45 22.16
N GLU A 29 -2.81 -15.50 22.96
CA GLU A 29 -3.46 -14.29 22.45
C GLU A 29 -2.50 -13.43 21.61
N LEU A 30 -1.28 -13.21 22.09
CA LEU A 30 -0.25 -12.46 21.34
C LEU A 30 0.13 -13.18 20.05
N ARG A 31 0.30 -14.51 20.10
CA ARG A 31 0.59 -15.34 18.93
C ARG A 31 -0.51 -15.22 17.89
N HIS A 32 -1.77 -15.31 18.32
CA HIS A 32 -2.92 -15.15 17.44
C HIS A 32 -2.95 -13.76 16.80
N LEU A 33 -2.74 -12.69 17.58
CA LEU A 33 -2.71 -11.32 17.09
C LEU A 33 -1.60 -11.10 16.05
N VAL A 34 -0.39 -11.60 16.32
CA VAL A 34 0.75 -11.47 15.40
C VAL A 34 0.49 -12.26 14.10
N LYS A 35 -0.09 -13.46 14.20
CA LYS A 35 -0.47 -14.25 13.02
C LYS A 35 -1.53 -13.53 12.18
N GLN A 36 -2.57 -13.02 12.82
CA GLN A 36 -3.63 -12.25 12.16
C GLN A 36 -3.07 -11.02 11.44
N GLY A 37 -2.15 -10.29 12.08
CA GLY A 37 -1.47 -9.15 11.45
C GLY A 37 -0.66 -9.55 10.21
N ALA A 38 0.01 -10.71 10.24
CA ALA A 38 0.77 -11.22 9.10
C ALA A 38 -0.15 -11.62 7.93
N ASP A 39 -1.29 -12.24 8.22
CA ASP A 39 -2.29 -12.63 7.22
C ASP A 39 -2.96 -11.37 6.61
N PHE A 40 -3.30 -10.39 7.45
CA PHE A 40 -3.82 -9.09 6.99
C PHE A 40 -2.82 -8.35 6.07
N ASN A 41 -1.54 -8.31 6.44
CA ASN A 41 -0.52 -7.68 5.60
C ASN A 41 -0.36 -8.40 4.25
N LYS A 42 -0.45 -9.73 4.24
CA LYS A 42 -0.40 -10.52 2.99
C LYS A 42 -1.59 -10.20 2.09
N GLU A 43 -2.79 -10.10 2.66
CA GLU A 43 -3.99 -9.69 1.94
C GLU A 43 -3.87 -8.25 1.39
N LEU A 44 -3.36 -7.32 2.21
CA LEU A 44 -3.15 -5.94 1.79
C LEU A 44 -2.17 -5.84 0.63
N ALA A 45 -1.13 -6.68 0.61
CA ALA A 45 -0.20 -6.77 -0.52
C ALA A 45 -0.91 -7.25 -1.80
N ALA A 46 -1.78 -8.27 -1.70
CA ALA A 46 -2.56 -8.76 -2.83
C ALA A 46 -3.50 -7.68 -3.38
N ILE A 47 -4.25 -6.99 -2.50
CA ILE A 47 -5.12 -5.87 -2.87
C ILE A 47 -4.32 -4.75 -3.58
N ALA A 48 -3.14 -4.40 -3.08
CA ALA A 48 -2.29 -3.39 -3.71
C ALA A 48 -1.81 -3.80 -5.11
N GLN A 49 -1.49 -5.09 -5.29
CA GLN A 49 -1.13 -5.65 -6.59
C GLN A 49 -2.31 -5.59 -7.57
N GLU A 50 -3.48 -6.09 -7.17
CA GLU A 50 -4.71 -6.06 -8.00
C GLU A 50 -5.09 -4.62 -8.38
N ARG A 51 -4.97 -3.68 -7.43
CA ARG A 51 -5.20 -2.27 -7.72
C ARG A 51 -4.24 -1.75 -8.78
N ALA A 52 -2.95 -2.07 -8.68
CA ALA A 52 -1.98 -1.65 -9.70
C ALA A 52 -2.28 -2.26 -11.08
N GLU A 53 -2.75 -3.49 -11.15
CA GLU A 53 -3.16 -4.14 -12.40
C GLU A 53 -4.37 -3.44 -13.03
N LEU A 54 -5.36 -3.02 -12.22
CA LEU A 54 -6.49 -2.22 -12.67
C LEU A 54 -6.06 -0.86 -13.23
N GLU A 55 -5.17 -0.15 -12.54
CA GLU A 55 -4.64 1.13 -13.02
C GLU A 55 -3.88 0.98 -14.35
N ALA A 56 -3.09 -0.08 -14.50
CA ALA A 56 -2.40 -0.37 -15.76
C ALA A 56 -3.38 -0.65 -16.91
N ALA A 57 -4.44 -1.42 -16.62
CA ALA A 57 -5.47 -1.74 -17.60
C ALA A 57 -6.25 -0.48 -18.02
N TYR A 58 -6.60 0.39 -17.06
CA TYR A 58 -7.30 1.64 -17.33
C TYR A 58 -6.45 2.59 -18.19
N GLY A 59 -5.18 2.80 -17.83
CA GLY A 59 -4.28 3.64 -18.61
C GLY A 59 -4.06 3.11 -20.04
N LYS A 60 -3.99 1.79 -20.23
CA LYS A 60 -3.95 1.18 -21.57
C LYS A 60 -5.27 1.39 -22.34
N GLY A 61 -6.40 1.34 -21.65
CA GLY A 61 -7.72 1.61 -22.22
C GLY A 61 -7.84 3.04 -22.75
N LEU A 62 -7.40 4.02 -21.96
CA LEU A 62 -7.40 5.43 -22.35
C LEU A 62 -6.57 5.68 -23.62
N VAL A 63 -5.35 5.15 -23.71
CA VAL A 63 -4.52 5.28 -24.93
C VAL A 63 -5.20 4.67 -26.16
N LYS A 64 -5.90 3.55 -26.00
CA LYS A 64 -6.67 2.94 -27.11
C LYS A 64 -7.84 3.83 -27.54
N LEU A 65 -8.53 4.47 -26.60
CA LEU A 65 -9.62 5.39 -26.88
C LEU A 65 -9.11 6.69 -27.51
N ALA A 66 -8.00 7.23 -27.03
CA ALA A 66 -7.32 8.37 -27.61
C ALA A 66 -7.03 8.14 -29.10
N LEU A 67 -6.35 7.03 -29.43
CA LEU A 67 -6.03 6.70 -30.82
C LEU A 67 -7.27 6.63 -31.73
N ARG A 68 -8.38 6.09 -31.23
CA ARG A 68 -9.65 6.03 -31.98
C ARG A 68 -10.26 7.43 -32.14
N THR A 69 -10.21 8.25 -31.10
CA THR A 69 -10.70 9.64 -31.09
C THR A 69 -9.89 10.50 -32.06
N SER A 70 -8.55 10.45 -31.99
CA SER A 70 -7.65 11.15 -32.92
C SER A 70 -7.94 10.79 -34.38
N ARG A 71 -8.20 9.52 -34.69
CA ARG A 71 -8.56 9.10 -36.05
C ARG A 71 -9.88 9.69 -36.50
N ALA A 72 -10.93 9.58 -35.69
CA ALA A 72 -12.25 10.13 -36.01
C ALA A 72 -12.22 11.67 -36.13
N ALA A 73 -11.40 12.35 -35.33
CA ALA A 73 -11.25 13.80 -35.37
C ALA A 73 -10.70 14.31 -36.70
N ARG A 74 -9.87 13.53 -37.39
CA ARG A 74 -9.28 13.92 -38.70
C ARG A 74 -10.31 14.00 -39.83
N ASP A 75 -11.44 13.32 -39.68
CA ASP A 75 -12.53 13.36 -40.65
C ASP A 75 -13.51 14.53 -40.38
N ALA A 76 -13.33 15.25 -39.27
CA ALA A 76 -14.10 16.45 -38.93
C ALA A 76 -13.49 17.73 -39.53
N PHE A 77 -14.29 18.79 -39.67
CA PHE A 77 -13.87 20.05 -40.27
C PHE A 77 -13.64 21.17 -39.24
N GLY A 78 -12.62 21.99 -39.50
CA GLY A 78 -12.32 23.22 -38.76
C GLY A 78 -12.06 22.99 -37.26
N THR A 79 -12.50 23.94 -36.44
CA THR A 79 -12.26 23.96 -34.99
C THR A 79 -12.84 22.76 -34.23
N THR A 80 -13.82 22.05 -34.83
CA THR A 80 -14.35 20.81 -34.24
C THR A 80 -13.32 19.69 -34.29
N SER A 81 -12.53 19.60 -35.37
CA SER A 81 -11.42 18.64 -35.46
C SER A 81 -10.38 18.92 -34.39
N GLU A 82 -9.98 20.18 -34.24
CA GLU A 82 -8.99 20.63 -33.25
C GLU A 82 -9.44 20.34 -31.82
N ALA A 83 -10.71 20.59 -31.48
CA ALA A 83 -11.25 20.29 -30.16
C ALA A 83 -11.19 18.79 -29.84
N TRP A 84 -11.55 17.92 -30.79
CA TRP A 84 -11.47 16.47 -30.59
C TRP A 84 -10.04 15.93 -30.55
N LEU A 85 -9.10 16.57 -31.25
CA LEU A 85 -7.67 16.26 -31.10
C LEU A 85 -7.18 16.62 -29.69
N GLY A 86 -7.60 17.75 -29.12
CA GLY A 86 -7.32 18.10 -27.73
C GLY A 86 -7.85 17.05 -26.74
N VAL A 87 -9.09 16.60 -26.92
CA VAL A 87 -9.67 15.51 -26.09
C VAL A 87 -8.86 14.22 -26.21
N SER A 88 -8.37 13.89 -27.41
CA SER A 88 -7.49 12.73 -27.59
C SER A 88 -6.19 12.87 -26.81
N GLU A 89 -5.54 14.05 -26.84
CA GLU A 89 -4.31 14.27 -26.07
C GLU A 89 -4.55 14.18 -24.56
N ASP A 90 -5.67 14.70 -24.07
CA ASP A 90 -6.01 14.62 -22.65
C ASP A 90 -6.20 13.17 -22.18
N MET A 91 -6.83 12.33 -23.03
CA MET A 91 -6.90 10.88 -22.77
C MET A 91 -5.52 10.22 -22.74
N GLU A 92 -4.57 10.63 -23.60
CA GLU A 92 -3.20 10.09 -23.56
C GLU A 92 -2.49 10.49 -22.26
N ARG A 93 -2.57 11.77 -21.87
CA ARG A 93 -1.99 12.28 -20.62
C ARG A 93 -2.56 11.58 -19.40
N GLU A 94 -3.88 11.43 -19.34
CA GLU A 94 -4.55 10.71 -18.25
C GLU A 94 -4.10 9.23 -18.24
N GLY A 95 -3.99 8.61 -19.42
CA GLY A 95 -3.49 7.24 -19.56
C GLY A 95 -2.07 7.07 -19.00
N GLU A 96 -1.19 8.05 -19.20
CA GLU A 96 0.16 8.06 -18.63
C GLU A 96 0.14 8.18 -17.10
N LEU A 97 -0.71 9.05 -16.53
CA LEU A 97 -0.86 9.21 -15.08
C LEU A 97 -1.27 7.89 -14.42
N HIS A 98 -2.25 7.18 -14.98
CA HIS A 98 -2.68 5.87 -14.47
C HIS A 98 -1.57 4.81 -14.54
N ARG A 99 -0.75 4.82 -15.60
CA ARG A 99 0.40 3.91 -15.71
C ARG A 99 1.48 4.24 -14.70
N ALA A 100 1.77 5.52 -14.49
CA ALA A 100 2.71 5.96 -13.46
C ALA A 100 2.23 5.55 -12.05
N LEU A 101 0.94 5.71 -11.76
CA LEU A 101 0.33 5.27 -10.50
C LEU A 101 0.44 3.75 -10.32
N SER A 102 0.14 2.96 -11.35
CA SER A 102 0.33 1.50 -11.32
C SER A 102 1.76 1.11 -10.95
N VAL A 103 2.76 1.74 -11.57
CA VAL A 103 4.17 1.49 -11.27
C VAL A 103 4.49 1.88 -9.82
N ALA A 104 4.05 3.05 -9.36
CA ALA A 104 4.28 3.50 -7.98
C ALA A 104 3.66 2.53 -6.95
N LEU A 105 2.42 2.07 -7.19
CA LEU A 105 1.76 1.06 -6.35
C LEU A 105 2.56 -0.23 -6.26
N LEU A 106 3.10 -0.72 -7.38
CA LEU A 106 3.92 -1.93 -7.38
C LEU A 106 5.27 -1.73 -6.68
N GLN A 107 5.95 -0.61 -6.96
CA GLN A 107 7.32 -0.38 -6.50
C GLN A 107 7.39 0.02 -5.03
N GLU A 108 6.47 0.88 -4.59
CA GLU A 108 6.56 1.55 -3.29
C GLU A 108 5.62 0.92 -2.25
N VAL A 109 4.46 0.41 -2.67
CA VAL A 109 3.47 -0.15 -1.75
C VAL A 109 3.55 -1.67 -1.69
N TYR A 110 3.27 -2.35 -2.81
CA TYR A 110 3.23 -3.81 -2.86
C TYR A 110 4.57 -4.44 -2.43
N ARG A 111 5.69 -3.97 -2.99
CA ARG A 111 7.02 -4.49 -2.63
C ARG A 111 7.37 -4.25 -1.16
N ALA A 112 7.01 -3.09 -0.60
CA ALA A 112 7.26 -2.80 0.81
C ALA A 112 6.46 -3.74 1.73
N LEU A 113 5.18 -3.96 1.43
CA LEU A 113 4.32 -4.90 2.18
C LEU A 113 4.83 -6.34 2.09
N ARG A 114 5.29 -6.76 0.91
CA ARG A 114 5.88 -8.09 0.72
C ARG A 114 7.19 -8.24 1.50
N ALA A 115 8.08 -7.26 1.41
CA ALA A 115 9.36 -7.27 2.13
C ALA A 115 9.14 -7.33 3.65
N LEU A 116 8.16 -6.59 4.16
CA LEU A 116 7.77 -6.65 5.57
C LEU A 116 7.27 -8.05 5.96
N HIS A 117 6.40 -8.66 5.16
CA HIS A 117 5.89 -10.01 5.42
C HIS A 117 7.03 -11.05 5.49
N GLU A 118 7.95 -11.00 4.53
CA GLU A 118 9.09 -11.91 4.44
C GLU A 118 10.06 -11.72 5.61
N ALA A 119 10.30 -10.48 6.04
CA ALA A 119 11.16 -10.17 7.19
C ALA A 119 10.55 -10.62 8.52
N GLN A 120 9.22 -10.52 8.69
CA GLN A 120 8.54 -10.89 9.93
C GLN A 120 8.37 -12.41 10.12
N ALA A 121 8.24 -13.17 9.03
CA ALA A 121 8.01 -14.61 9.09
C ALA A 121 9.07 -15.42 9.87
N PRO A 122 10.39 -15.28 9.65
CA PRO A 122 11.40 -16.01 10.41
C PRO A 122 11.47 -15.56 11.86
N VAL A 123 11.31 -14.25 12.13
CA VAL A 123 11.31 -13.70 13.49
C VAL A 123 10.18 -14.30 14.32
N ARG A 124 8.95 -14.35 13.76
CA ARG A 124 7.80 -14.97 14.42
C ARG A 124 8.07 -16.44 14.77
N LYS A 125 8.55 -17.23 13.80
CA LYS A 125 8.84 -18.67 14.02
C LYS A 125 9.90 -18.88 15.11
N ALA A 126 10.95 -18.05 15.13
CA ALA A 126 12.01 -18.14 16.13
C ALA A 126 11.49 -17.81 17.55
N LEU A 127 10.63 -16.79 17.68
CA LEU A 127 10.01 -16.43 18.96
C LEU A 127 9.04 -17.51 19.45
N GLU A 128 8.22 -18.08 18.57
CA GLU A 128 7.31 -19.18 18.92
C GLU A 128 8.09 -20.39 19.46
N ALA A 129 9.16 -20.80 18.76
CA ALA A 129 9.99 -21.92 19.18
C ALA A 129 10.78 -21.69 20.49
N ALA A 130 11.04 -20.42 20.86
CA ALA A 130 11.74 -20.09 22.09
C ALA A 130 10.84 -20.18 23.34
N VAL A 131 9.53 -19.99 23.18
CA VAL A 131 8.54 -20.08 24.27
C VAL A 131 8.02 -21.50 24.46
N GLU A 132 8.03 -22.32 23.40
CA GLU A 132 7.65 -23.75 23.45
C GLU A 132 8.75 -24.66 24.06
N ARG A 133 9.92 -24.11 24.41
CA ARG A 133 11.02 -24.81 25.10
C ARG A 133 10.95 -24.61 26.61
#